data_AF-A0A544VQD7-F1
#
_entry.id   AF-A0A544VQD7-F1
#
_cell.length_a   1.000
_cell.length_b   1.000
_cell.length_c   1.000
_cell.angle_alpha   90.00
_cell.angle_beta   90.00
_cell.angle_gamma   90.00
#
_symmetry.space_group_name_H-M   'P 1'
#
loop_
_entity.id
_entity.type
_entity.pdbx_description
1 polymer ?
#
loop_
_entity_poly.entity_id
_entity_poly.type
_entity_poly.pdbx_seq_one_letter_code
_entity_poly.pdbx_strand_id
1 'polypeptide(L)' 'PSTIDRDTVRRILKQRNAGCGTKAIAKALTESGVPAPKGGAWSYSTVRRVLDREGMA' A
#
# COMPACT_ATOMS: atom_id res chain seq x y z
N PRO A 1 4.69 3.10 -16.35
CA PRO A 1 3.24 3.12 -16.03
C PRO A 1 2.99 2.50 -14.65
N SER A 2 2.56 3.31 -13.69
CA SER A 2 2.26 2.89 -12.32
C SER A 2 1.00 2.01 -12.33
N THR A 3 1.13 0.69 -12.20
CA THR A 3 -0.01 -0.25 -12.22
C THR A 3 -0.88 -0.15 -10.96
N ILE A 4 -0.52 0.70 -9.99
CA ILE A 4 -1.28 0.89 -8.74
C ILE A 4 -2.27 2.01 -8.95
N ASP A 5 -3.53 1.73 -8.65
CA ASP A 5 -4.59 2.72 -8.66
C ASP A 5 -4.32 3.85 -7.64
N ARG A 6 -4.61 5.10 -8.01
CA ARG A 6 -4.37 6.26 -7.14
C ARG A 6 -5.22 6.22 -5.87
N ASP A 7 -6.41 5.63 -5.91
CA ASP A 7 -7.25 5.45 -4.72
C ASP A 7 -6.57 4.53 -3.71
N THR A 8 -5.94 3.46 -4.21
CA THR A 8 -5.16 2.54 -3.38
C THR A 8 -3.97 3.23 -2.73
N VAL A 9 -3.24 4.07 -3.47
CA VAL A 9 -2.14 4.88 -2.92
C VAL A 9 -2.66 5.82 -1.83
N ARG A 10 -3.77 6.54 -2.09
CA ARG A 10 -4.38 7.45 -1.12
C ARG A 10 -4.82 6.71 0.15
N ARG A 11 -5.33 5.48 0.03
CA ARG A 11 -5.69 4.61 1.15
C ARG A 11 -4.47 4.17 1.97
N ILE A 12 -3.36 3.81 1.31
CA ILE A 12 -2.07 3.51 1.98
C ILE A 12 -1.59 4.70 2.80
N LEU A 13 -1.56 5.90 2.19
CA LEU A 13 -1.12 7.13 2.84
C LEU A 13 -2.03 7.47 4.04
N LYS A 14 -3.35 7.33 3.89
CA LYS A 14 -4.30 7.56 4.99
C LYS A 14 -4.06 6.61 6.17
N GLN A 15 -3.81 5.32 5.92
CA GLN A 15 -3.51 4.38 7.00
C GLN A 15 -2.13 4.64 7.63
N ARG A 16 -1.13 5.01 6.84
CA ARG A 16 0.18 5.42 7.36
C ARG A 16 0.07 6.64 8.27
N ASN A 17 -0.71 7.65 7.86
CA ASN A 17 -0.96 8.84 8.66
C ASN A 17 -1.77 8.56 9.94
N ALA A 18 -2.58 7.50 9.92
CA ALA A 18 -3.25 6.99 11.11
C ALA A 18 -2.32 6.20 12.07
N GLY A 19 -1.02 6.10 11.75
CA GLY A 19 -0.02 5.37 12.54
C GLY A 19 0.03 3.87 12.27
N CYS A 20 -0.67 3.36 11.25
CA CYS A 20 -0.59 1.94 10.91
C CYS A 20 0.80 1.58 10.35
N GLY A 21 1.39 0.50 10.86
CA GLY A 21 2.61 -0.07 10.32
C GLY A 21 2.40 -0.64 8.91
N THR A 22 3.46 -0.63 8.09
CA THR A 22 3.42 -1.13 6.70
C THR A 22 2.90 -2.57 6.57
N LYS A 23 3.17 -3.42 7.56
CA LYS A 23 2.69 -4.81 7.62
C LYS A 23 1.16 -4.89 7.83
N ALA A 24 0.61 -4.02 8.67
CA ALA A 24 -0.83 -3.94 8.91
C ALA A 24 -1.55 -3.40 7.66
N ILE A 25 -1.01 -2.36 7.02
CA ILE A 25 -1.54 -1.81 5.77
C ILE A 25 -1.56 -2.88 4.68
N ALA A 26 -0.47 -3.63 4.50
CA ALA A 26 -0.39 -4.70 3.52
C ALA A 26 -1.44 -5.80 3.77
N LYS A 27 -1.62 -6.20 5.04
CA LYS A 27 -2.66 -7.16 5.43
C LYS A 27 -4.05 -6.62 5.10
N ALA A 28 -4.35 -5.39 5.52
CA ALA A 28 -5.65 -4.75 5.28
C ALA A 28 -5.98 -4.60 3.79
N LEU A 29 -5.00 -4.30 2.94
CA LEU A 29 -5.19 -4.22 1.49
C LEU A 29 -5.47 -5.59 0.88
N THR A 30 -4.75 -6.62 1.34
CA THR A 30 -4.95 -8.01 0.90
C THR A 30 -6.33 -8.52 1.32
N GLU A 31 -6.72 -8.29 2.58
CA GLU A 31 -8.03 -8.68 3.12
C GLU A 31 -9.18 -7.91 2.43
N SER A 32 -8.93 -6.66 2.04
CA SER A 32 -9.89 -5.85 1.28
C SER A 32 -9.98 -6.26 -0.20
N GLY A 33 -9.24 -7.27 -0.65
CA GLY A 33 -9.26 -7.76 -2.03
C GLY A 33 -8.62 -6.81 -3.05
N VAL A 34 -7.79 -5.86 -2.60
CA VAL A 34 -7.13 -4.91 -3.50
C VAL A 34 -5.99 -5.61 -4.24
N PRO A 35 -5.99 -5.67 -5.59
CA PRO A 35 -4.94 -6.35 -6.33
C PRO A 35 -3.61 -5.59 -6.21
N ALA A 36 -2.55 -6.31 -5.83
CA ALA A 36 -1.21 -5.74 -5.82
C ALA A 36 -0.70 -5.52 -7.27
N PRO A 37 0.17 -4.52 -7.50
CA PRO A 37 0.71 -4.21 -8.84
C PRO A 37 1.49 -5.34 -9.51
N LYS A 38 2.03 -6.29 -8.73
CA LYS A 38 2.72 -7.48 -9.24
C LYS A 38 1.81 -8.71 -9.33
N GLY A 39 0.51 -8.56 -9.08
CA GLY A 39 -0.43 -9.66 -8.91
C GLY A 39 -0.29 -10.31 -7.52
N GLY A 40 -1.41 -10.79 -6.99
CA GLY A 40 -1.47 -11.48 -5.69
C GLY A 40 -1.59 -10.54 -4.49
N ALA A 41 -1.07 -10.98 -3.34
CA ALA A 41 -1.20 -10.31 -2.05
C ALA A 41 -0.26 -9.10 -1.90
N TRP A 42 -0.69 -8.12 -1.10
CA TRP A 42 0.15 -7.00 -0.73
C TRP A 42 1.22 -7.44 0.25
N SER A 43 2.48 -7.17 -0.10
CA SER A 43 3.62 -7.37 0.79
C SER A 43 4.04 -6.04 1.43
N TYR A 44 4.58 -6.10 2.64
CA TYR A 44 5.12 -4.92 3.34
C TYR A 44 6.18 -4.18 2.50
N SER A 45 7.00 -4.90 1.73
CA SER A 45 8.00 -4.33 0.83
C SER A 45 7.37 -3.50 -0.29
N THR A 46 6.21 -3.94 -0.81
CA THR A 46 5.45 -3.20 -1.83
C THR A 46 4.87 -1.93 -1.23
N VAL A 47 4.26 -2.01 -0.04
CA VAL A 47 3.75 -0.83 0.68
C VAL A 47 4.87 0.17 0.95
N ARG A 48 6.04 -0.30 1.42
CA ARG A 48 7.21 0.56 1.65
C ARG A 48 7.67 1.27 0.37
N ARG A 49 7.73 0.58 -0.77
CA ARG A 49 8.07 1.20 -2.06
C ARG A 49 7.05 2.25 -2.50
N VAL A 50 5.77 2.03 -2.21
CA VAL A 50 4.73 3.04 -2.47
C VAL A 50 4.96 4.28 -1.61
N LEU A 51 5.18 4.09 -0.30
CA LEU A 51 5.45 5.22 0.61
C LEU A 51 6.71 6.00 0.23
N ASP A 52 7.79 5.29 -0.11
CA ASP A 52 9.06 5.87 -0.54
C ASP A 52 8.90 6.72 -1.81
N ARG A 53 8.15 6.20 -2.79
CA ARG A 53 7.81 6.92 -4.03
C ARG A 53 6.99 8.19 -3.79
N GLU A 54 6.10 8.16 -2.80
CA GLU A 54 5.27 9.31 -2.42
C GLU A 54 5.96 10.25 -1.42
N GLY A 55 7.22 9.97 -1.02
CA GLY A 55 7.99 10.81 -0.11
C GLY A 55 7.63 10.66 1.38
N MET A 56 6.96 9.57 1.77
CA MET A 56 6.53 9.27 3.16
C MET A 56 7.31 8.10 3.81
N ALA A 57 8.56 7.87 3.39
CA ALA A 57 9.43 6.80 3.92
C ALA A 57 9.64 6.91 5.44
#